data_AF-A0A8S4R0V3-F1
#
_entry.id   AF-A0A8S4R0V3-F1
#
_cell.length_a   1.000
_cell.length_b   1.000
_cell.length_c   1.000
_cell.angle_alpha   90.00
_cell.angle_beta   90.00
_cell.angle_gamma   90.00
#
_symmetry.space_group_name_H-M   'P 1'
#
loop_
_entity.id
_entity.type
_entity.pdbx_description
1 polymer ?
#
loop_
_entity_poly.entity_id
_entity_poly.type
_entity_poly.pdbx_seq_one_letter_code
_entity_poly.pdbx_strand_id
1 'polypeptide(L)'
;MSYGAETWTLTVDLIHKFKVAQRAMERAMFGVSLRDRIRNDEIRRRTKVTDIAQRISKLKWQWAGHVCLRTDGRLGRRVLEWRPRIDIFDASNALTRRCSSRGVDRSLKGLTSYTPERRLSFT
;
A
#
# COMPACT_ATOMS: atom_id res chain seq x y z
N MET A 1 4.27 13.25 8.58
CA MET A 1 5.03 12.53 7.53
C MET A 1 4.14 11.71 6.58
N SER A 2 3.01 11.14 7.00
CA SER A 2 2.25 10.14 6.21
C SER A 2 1.20 10.68 5.23
N TYR A 3 0.80 11.95 5.31
CA TYR A 3 -0.30 12.49 4.49
C TYR A 3 -0.02 12.41 2.98
N GLY A 4 1.18 12.75 2.54
CA GLY A 4 1.56 12.64 1.13
C GLY A 4 1.66 11.20 0.61
N ALA A 5 1.83 10.21 1.49
CA ALA A 5 1.94 8.81 1.09
C ALA A 5 0.58 8.21 0.67
N GLU A 6 -0.53 8.90 0.92
CA GLU A 6 -1.88 8.48 0.53
C GLU A 6 -2.06 8.48 -1.00
N THR A 7 -1.48 9.47 -1.68
CA THR A 7 -1.63 9.68 -3.11
C THR A 7 -0.48 9.09 -3.93
N TRP A 8 0.64 8.73 -3.30
CA TRP A 8 1.82 8.20 -3.98
C TRP A 8 1.72 6.70 -4.28
N THR A 9 2.47 6.26 -5.29
CA THR A 9 2.75 4.85 -5.53
C THR A 9 3.67 4.33 -4.42
N LEU A 10 3.18 3.36 -3.64
CA LEU A 10 3.97 2.76 -2.55
C LEU A 10 4.94 1.74 -3.15
N THR A 11 6.18 2.18 -3.38
CA THR A 11 7.28 1.29 -3.74
C THR A 11 7.93 0.70 -2.49
N VAL A 12 8.61 -0.45 -2.65
CA VAL A 12 9.34 -1.10 -1.55
C VAL A 12 10.41 -0.17 -0.96
N ASP A 13 11.11 0.57 -1.81
CA ASP A 13 12.13 1.53 -1.40
C ASP A 13 11.55 2.67 -0.57
N LEU A 14 10.38 3.18 -0.94
CA LEU A 14 9.71 4.24 -0.19
C LEU A 14 9.27 3.74 1.19
N ILE A 15 8.73 2.52 1.26
CA ILE A 15 8.38 1.88 2.54
C ILE A 15 9.63 1.69 3.41
N HIS A 16 10.75 1.29 2.81
CA HIS A 16 12.02 1.15 3.52
C HIS A 16 12.50 2.49 4.10
N LYS A 17 12.48 3.57 3.30
CA LYS A 17 12.82 4.92 3.77
C LYS A 17 11.94 5.37 4.94
N PHE A 18 10.63 5.10 4.88
CA PHE A 18 9.72 5.40 5.98
C PHE A 18 10.03 4.61 7.25
N LYS A 19 10.39 3.33 7.12
CA LYS A 19 10.84 2.53 8.27
C LYS A 19 12.11 3.10 8.90
N VAL A 20 13.10 3.51 8.10
CA VAL A 20 14.34 4.13 8.61
C VAL A 20 14.03 5.44 9.33
N ALA A 21 13.19 6.30 8.76
CA ALA A 21 12.77 7.55 9.39
C ALA A 21 12.05 7.28 10.73
N GLN A 22 11.15 6.30 10.77
CA GLN A 22 10.49 5.88 12.02
C GLN A 22 11.51 5.44 13.08
N ARG A 23 12.50 4.61 12.72
CA ARG A 23 13.54 4.15 13.68
C ARG A 23 14.40 5.30 14.21
N ALA A 24 14.74 6.26 13.35
CA ALA A 24 15.48 7.45 13.78
C ALA A 24 14.66 8.27 14.78
N MET A 25 13.37 8.47 14.52
CA MET A 25 12.46 9.18 15.44
C MET A 25 12.28 8.44 16.77
N GLU A 26 12.10 7.11 16.75
CA GLU A 26 11.98 6.30 17.97
C GLU A 26 13.25 6.40 18.84
N ARG A 27 14.43 6.38 18.23
CA ARG A 27 15.71 6.56 18.94
C ARG A 27 15.86 7.95 19.54
N ALA A 28 15.50 8.99 18.78
CA ALA A 28 15.53 10.37 19.24
C ALA A 28 14.58 10.59 20.43
N MET A 29 13.37 10.03 20.37
CA MET A 29 12.37 10.12 21.45
C MET A 29 12.86 9.48 22.75
N PHE A 30 13.59 8.37 22.66
CA PHE A 30 14.18 7.69 23.82
C PHE A 30 15.52 8.29 24.28
N GLY A 31 16.08 9.24 23.55
CA GLY A 31 17.41 9.79 23.82
C GLY A 31 18.54 8.76 23.69
N VAL A 32 18.31 7.67 22.96
CA VAL A 32 19.25 6.54 22.88
C VAL A 32 20.30 6.81 21.81
N SER A 33 21.55 6.79 22.24
CA SER A 33 22.70 6.92 21.37
C SER A 33 23.08 5.58 20.74
N LEU A 34 23.94 5.61 19.73
CA LEU A 34 24.51 4.38 19.16
C LEU A 34 25.42 3.63 20.16
N ARG A 35 25.91 4.31 21.22
CA ARG A 35 26.79 3.72 22.23
C ARG A 35 26.06 2.75 23.15
N ASP A 36 24.76 2.96 23.37
CA ASP A 36 23.95 2.15 24.27
C ASP A 36 23.70 0.73 23.72
N ARG A 37 24.03 0.49 22.43
CA ARG A 37 23.91 -0.81 21.73
C ARG A 37 22.55 -1.51 21.94
N ILE A 38 21.49 -0.73 22.16
CA ILE A 38 20.15 -1.25 22.37
C ILE A 38 19.61 -1.81 21.05
N ARG A 39 19.09 -3.04 21.12
CA ARG A 39 18.46 -3.73 19.98
C ARG A 39 17.17 -3.02 19.57
N ASN A 40 16.93 -2.96 18.26
CA ASN A 40 15.72 -2.33 17.72
C ASN A 40 14.43 -2.99 18.23
N ASP A 41 14.44 -4.29 18.52
CA ASP A 41 13.28 -5.02 19.06
C ASP A 41 12.90 -4.56 20.47
N GLU A 42 13.89 -4.17 21.27
CA GLU A 42 13.66 -3.64 22.61
C GLU A 42 13.02 -2.25 22.54
N ILE A 43 13.51 -1.40 21.63
CA ILE A 43 12.90 -0.09 21.36
C ILE A 43 11.44 -0.28 20.93
N ARG A 44 11.15 -1.20 20.01
CA ARG A 44 9.77 -1.50 19.58
C ARG A 44 8.85 -1.95 20.71
N ARG A 45 9.34 -2.81 21.60
CA ARG A 45 8.56 -3.29 22.76
C ARG A 45 8.17 -2.16 23.70
N ARG A 46 9.07 -1.19 23.90
CA ARG A 46 8.83 -0.04 24.77
C ARG A 46 7.91 1.00 24.14
N THR A 47 8.12 1.35 22.86
CA THR A 47 7.32 2.40 22.22
C THR A 47 5.91 1.93 21.86
N LYS A 48 5.70 0.62 21.63
CA LYS A 48 4.40 0.04 21.18
C LYS A 48 3.78 0.75 19.96
N VAL A 49 4.61 1.43 19.17
CA VAL A 49 4.17 2.20 18.00
C VAL A 49 3.83 1.24 16.86
N THR A 50 2.71 1.52 16.20
CA THR A 50 2.26 0.76 15.02
C THR A 50 3.26 0.93 13.87
N ASP A 51 3.43 -0.13 13.08
CA ASP A 51 4.35 -0.07 11.93
C ASP A 51 3.83 0.95 10.91
N ILE A 52 4.69 1.87 10.48
CA ILE A 52 4.33 2.89 9.49
C ILE A 52 3.83 2.28 8.18
N ALA A 53 4.31 1.10 7.80
CA ALA A 53 3.84 0.40 6.62
C ALA A 53 2.35 0.03 6.72
N GLN A 54 1.90 -0.43 7.90
CA GLN A 54 0.49 -0.74 8.15
C GLN A 54 -0.34 0.55 8.17
N ARG A 55 0.17 1.61 8.80
CA ARG A 55 -0.51 2.90 8.84
C ARG A 55 -0.72 3.50 7.45
N ILE A 56 0.32 3.50 6.61
CA ILE A 56 0.27 3.99 5.24
C ILE A 56 -0.69 3.16 4.39
N SER A 57 -0.62 1.82 4.51
CA SER A 57 -1.56 0.93 3.81
C SER A 57 -3.01 1.23 4.19
N LYS A 58 -3.29 1.42 5.48
CA LYS A 58 -4.62 1.78 5.97
C LYS A 58 -5.08 3.13 5.41
N LEU A 59 -4.24 4.15 5.47
CA LEU A 59 -4.56 5.48 4.96
C LEU A 59 -4.81 5.46 3.44
N LYS A 60 -4.01 4.68 2.69
CA LYS A 60 -4.21 4.51 1.25
C LYS A 60 -5.56 3.86 0.92
N TRP A 61 -5.95 2.82 1.65
CA TRP A 61 -7.27 2.20 1.47
C TRP A 61 -8.42 3.09 1.92
N GLN A 62 -8.24 3.87 3.00
CA GLN A 62 -9.20 4.87 3.43
C GLN A 62 -9.39 5.96 2.36
N TRP A 63 -8.30 6.44 1.76
CA TRP A 63 -8.34 7.39 0.65
C TRP A 63 -9.06 6.78 -0.57
N ALA A 64 -8.72 5.55 -0.95
CA ALA A 64 -9.39 4.86 -2.05
C ALA A 64 -10.90 4.72 -1.81
N GLY A 65 -11.30 4.30 -0.60
CA GLY A 65 -12.72 4.22 -0.22
C GLY A 65 -13.41 5.57 -0.24
N HIS A 66 -12.75 6.62 0.26
CA HIS A 66 -13.27 7.99 0.22
C HIS A 66 -13.48 8.49 -1.22
N VAL A 67 -12.57 8.20 -2.14
CA VAL A 67 -12.73 8.56 -3.55
C VAL A 67 -13.84 7.74 -4.21
N CYS A 68 -13.97 6.45 -3.92
CA CYS A 68 -15.02 5.59 -4.48
C CYS A 68 -16.44 5.98 -4.03
N LEU A 69 -16.60 6.42 -2.77
CA LEU A 69 -17.90 6.82 -2.22
C LEU A 69 -18.32 8.24 -2.64
N ARG A 70 -17.44 9.02 -3.25
CA ARG A 70 -17.78 10.35 -3.74
C ARG A 70 -18.66 10.29 -4.99
N THR A 71 -19.78 11.01 -4.94
CA THR A 71 -20.76 11.13 -6.04
C THR A 71 -20.60 12.42 -6.85
N ASP A 72 -19.60 13.23 -6.54
CA ASP A 72 -19.37 14.58 -7.09
C ASP A 72 -18.80 14.61 -8.52
N GLY A 73 -18.77 13.47 -9.23
CA GLY A 73 -18.30 13.37 -10.62
C GLY A 73 -16.85 13.80 -10.84
N ARG A 74 -16.06 13.98 -9.78
CA ARG A 74 -14.70 14.50 -9.85
C ARG A 74 -13.73 13.53 -10.52
N LEU A 75 -12.65 14.11 -11.05
CA LEU A 75 -11.60 13.38 -11.76
C LEU A 75 -11.07 12.16 -10.99
N GLY A 76 -10.97 12.23 -9.66
CA GLY A 76 -10.49 11.11 -8.84
C GLY A 76 -11.26 9.80 -9.07
N ARG A 77 -12.60 9.87 -9.16
CA ARG A 77 -13.44 8.69 -9.43
C ARG A 77 -13.30 8.24 -10.89
N ARG A 78 -13.29 9.19 -11.84
CA ARG A 78 -13.12 8.90 -13.27
C ARG A 78 -11.78 8.23 -13.58
N VAL A 79 -10.72 8.63 -12.91
CA VAL A 79 -9.38 8.04 -13.06
C VAL A 79 -9.32 6.63 -12.48
N LEU A 80 -10.00 6.37 -11.34
CA LEU A 80 -10.08 5.03 -10.76
C LEU A 80 -10.94 4.06 -11.60
N GLU A 81 -12.05 4.56 -12.16
CA GLU A 81 -12.94 3.77 -13.02
C GLU A 81 -12.40 3.63 -14.45
N TRP A 82 -11.36 4.39 -14.81
CA TRP A 82 -10.80 4.40 -16.16
C TRP A 82 -10.29 3.01 -16.54
N ARG A 83 -10.85 2.47 -17.62
CA ARG A 83 -10.37 1.28 -18.30
C ARG A 83 -9.88 1.71 -19.68
N PRO A 84 -8.68 1.29 -20.11
CA PRO A 84 -8.27 1.54 -21.48
C PRO A 84 -9.30 0.87 -22.40
N ARG A 85 -9.86 1.65 -23.34
CA ARG A 85 -10.62 1.09 -24.44
C ARG A 85 -9.60 0.38 -25.31
N ILE A 86 -9.50 -0.94 -25.15
CA ILE A 86 -8.84 -1.79 -26.13
C ILE A 86 -9.84 -1.84 -27.28
N ASP A 87 -9.70 -0.89 -28.19
CA ASP A 87 -10.36 -0.93 -29.47
C ASP A 87 -9.94 -2.21 -30.19
N ILE A 88 -10.96 -2.90 -30.69
CA ILE A 88 -10.91 -4.21 -31.30
C ILE A 88 -10.22 -4.04 -32.66
N PHE A 89 -8.90 -4.07 -32.66
CA PHE A 89 -8.10 -4.45 -33.81
C PHE A 89 -7.06 -5.47 -33.33
N ASP A 90 -7.28 -6.71 -33.75
CA ASP A 90 -6.36 -7.85 -33.72
C ASP A 90 -6.00 -8.49 -32.37
N ALA A 91 -6.85 -9.42 -31.89
CA ALA A 91 -6.43 -10.39 -30.87
C ALA A 91 -7.08 -11.79 -30.94
N SER A 92 -7.80 -12.15 -32.01
CA SER A 92 -8.10 -13.57 -32.28
C SER A 92 -6.83 -14.37 -32.68
N ASN A 93 -5.68 -13.72 -32.88
CA ASN A 93 -4.44 -14.38 -33.32
C ASN A 93 -3.16 -14.03 -32.51
N ALA A 94 -3.27 -13.47 -31.30
CA ALA A 94 -2.10 -13.08 -30.48
C ALA A 94 -1.87 -13.92 -29.21
N LEU A 95 -2.51 -15.08 -29.09
CA LEU A 95 -2.31 -16.01 -27.97
C LEU A 95 -0.91 -16.66 -27.90
N THR A 96 0.05 -16.31 -28.77
CA THR A 96 1.33 -17.06 -28.87
C THR A 96 2.60 -16.21 -29.06
N ARG A 97 2.66 -14.96 -28.56
CA ARG A 97 3.96 -14.25 -28.49
C ARG A 97 4.29 -13.74 -27.09
N ARG A 98 4.71 -14.70 -26.25
CA ARG A 98 5.98 -14.71 -25.51
C ARG A 98 6.42 -13.37 -24.90
N CYS A 99 6.19 -13.21 -23.60
CA CYS A 99 7.19 -12.62 -22.70
C CYS A 99 7.40 -13.58 -21.52
N SER A 100 8.32 -14.52 -21.72
CA SER A 100 8.87 -15.33 -20.65
C SER A 100 9.77 -14.45 -19.78
N SER A 101 9.62 -14.64 -18.48
CA SER A 101 10.63 -14.40 -17.43
C SER A 101 11.15 -12.97 -17.24
N ARG A 102 10.60 -12.28 -16.24
CA ARG A 102 11.39 -11.54 -15.22
C ARG A 102 10.55 -11.33 -13.94
N GLY A 103 10.73 -12.26 -13.00
CA GLY A 103 10.60 -12.10 -11.55
C GLY A 103 9.40 -11.35 -10.98
N VAL A 104 8.22 -11.98 -10.94
CA VAL A 104 7.21 -11.66 -9.92
C VAL A 104 7.68 -12.33 -8.63
N ASP A 105 8.24 -11.53 -7.71
CA ASP A 105 8.55 -11.98 -6.36
C ASP A 105 7.28 -12.54 -5.70
N ARG A 106 7.37 -13.81 -5.32
CA ARG A 106 6.26 -14.69 -4.98
C ARG A 106 5.93 -14.61 -3.47
N SER A 107 6.19 -13.47 -2.84
CA SER A 107 6.21 -13.30 -1.37
C SER A 107 4.97 -12.60 -0.76
N LEU A 108 3.91 -12.35 -1.53
CA LEU A 108 2.68 -11.71 -1.03
C LEU A 108 1.45 -12.64 -0.97
N LYS A 109 1.64 -13.96 -0.91
CA LYS A 109 0.54 -14.94 -0.77
C LYS A 109 -0.08 -15.02 0.63
N GLY A 110 0.29 -14.13 1.57
CA GLY A 110 -0.13 -14.22 2.98
C GLY A 110 -1.15 -13.19 3.46
N LEU A 111 -1.63 -12.24 2.64
CA LEU A 111 -2.44 -11.11 3.15
C LEU A 111 -3.77 -10.87 2.42
N THR A 112 -4.24 -11.81 1.60
CA THR A 112 -5.51 -11.67 0.86
C THR A 112 -6.53 -12.73 1.24
N SER A 113 -7.06 -12.66 2.46
CA SER A 113 -8.33 -13.32 2.79
C SER A 113 -9.21 -12.31 3.53
N TYR A 114 -9.72 -11.33 2.79
CA TYR A 114 -10.89 -10.57 3.22
C TYR A 114 -11.91 -10.62 2.10
N THR A 115 -12.85 -11.56 2.23
CA THR A 115 -14.06 -11.70 1.42
C THR A 115 -15.16 -10.87 2.10
N PRO A 116 -15.64 -9.76 1.51
CA PRO A 116 -16.85 -9.13 2.02
C PRO A 116 -18.05 -9.96 1.52
N GLU A 117 -18.71 -10.67 2.43
CA GLU A 117 -20.01 -11.29 2.17
C GLU A 117 -21.01 -10.21 1.73
N ARG A 118 -21.62 -10.44 0.57
CA ARG A 118 -22.79 -9.72 0.08
C ARG A 118 -23.95 -9.95 1.06
N ARG A 119 -24.35 -8.93 1.82
CA ARG A 119 -25.70 -8.87 2.38
C ARG A 119 -26.54 -7.95 1.49
N LEU A 120 -27.10 -8.54 0.45
CA LEU A 120 -28.28 -8.01 -0.22
C LEU A 120 -29.47 -8.20 0.72
N SER A 121 -30.04 -7.11 1.20
CA SER A 121 -31.38 -7.11 1.81
C SER A 121 -32.22 -6.15 0.98
N PHE A 122 -32.98 -6.70 0.04
CA PHE A 122 -34.14 -6.07 -0.57
C PHE A 122 -35.33 -6.23 0.39
N THR A 123 -36.28 -5.31 0.25
CA THR A 123 -37.49 -5.02 1.06
C THR A 123 -37.26 -4.20 2.32
#